data_AF-A0A366HT99-F1
#
_entry.id   AF-A0A366HT99-F1
#
_cell.length_a   1.000
_cell.length_b   1.000
_cell.length_c   1.000
_cell.angle_alpha   90.00
_cell.angle_beta   90.00
_cell.angle_gamma   90.00
#
_symmetry.space_group_name_H-M   'P 1'
#
loop_
_entity.id
_entity.type
_entity.pdbx_description
1 polymer ?
#
loop_
_entity_poly.entity_id
_entity_poly.type
_entity_poly.pdbx_seq_one_letter_code
_entity_poly.pdbx_strand_id
1 'polypeptide(L)' 'MSLKGFHILFITLAFLCTAGFWGWAVVFAERAKELGVSAMANFSGSLAIALLVYGIWFVVRKSKTIHVV' A
#
# COMPACT_ATOMS: atom_id res chain seq x y z
N MET A 1 -15.10 -15.50 5.24
CA MET A 1 -14.55 -14.27 5.87
C MET A 1 -15.51 -13.13 5.58
N SER A 2 -15.74 -12.23 6.55
CA SER A 2 -16.46 -10.98 6.30
C SER A 2 -15.76 -10.18 5.19
N LEU A 3 -16.54 -9.63 4.26
CA LEU A 3 -16.04 -8.80 3.15
C LEU A 3 -15.09 -7.68 3.66
N LYS A 4 -15.36 -7.17 4.86
CA LYS A 4 -14.50 -6.20 5.57
C LYS A 4 -13.09 -6.73 5.84
N GLY A 5 -13.02 -7.94 6.42
CA GLY A 5 -11.75 -8.54 6.85
C GLY A 5 -10.85 -8.81 5.66
N PHE A 6 -11.42 -9.33 4.56
CA PHE A 6 -10.71 -9.50 3.30
C PHE A 6 -10.16 -8.18 2.77
N HIS A 7 -10.99 -7.12 2.76
CA HIS A 7 -10.57 -5.83 2.22
C HIS A 7 -9.45 -5.17 3.04
N ILE A 8 -9.50 -5.27 4.38
CA ILE A 8 -8.44 -4.77 5.26
C ILE A 8 -7.13 -5.54 5.02
N LEU A 9 -7.20 -6.88 4.95
CA LEU A 9 -6.05 -7.72 4.64
C LEU A 9 -5.43 -7.37 3.29
N PHE A 10 -6.28 -7.19 2.27
CA PHE A 10 -5.85 -6.81 0.93
C PHE A 10 -5.11 -5.47 0.93
N ILE A 11 -5.67 -4.42 1.55
CA ILE A 11 -5.04 -3.09 1.62
C ILE A 11 -3.71 -3.18 2.39
N THR A 12 -3.67 -3.95 3.48
CA THR A 12 -2.47 -4.12 4.30
C THR A 12 -1.35 -4.80 3.51
N LEU A 13 -1.66 -5.88 2.80
CA LEU A 13 -0.69 -6.60 1.97
C LEU A 13 -0.22 -5.74 0.79
N ALA A 14 -1.14 -5.05 0.11
CA ALA A 14 -0.80 -4.14 -0.98
C ALA A 14 0.12 -3.00 -0.50
N PHE A 15 -0.15 -2.44 0.68
CA PHE A 15 0.69 -1.42 1.31
C PHE A 15 2.07 -1.96 1.63
N LEU A 16 2.18 -3.13 2.27
CA LEU A 16 3.48 -3.73 2.60
C LEU A 16 4.32 -4.03 1.36
N CYS A 17 3.71 -4.54 0.28
CA CYS A 17 4.42 -4.81 -0.97
C CYS A 17 4.91 -3.51 -1.64
N THR A 18 4.07 -2.48 -1.72
CA THR A 18 4.42 -1.21 -2.37
C THR A 18 5.42 -0.40 -1.55
N ALA A 19 5.21 -0.31 -0.24
CA ALA A 19 6.15 0.33 0.69
C ALA A 19 7.48 -0.42 0.77
N GLY A 20 7.45 -1.75 0.76
CA GLY A 20 8.65 -2.60 0.76
C GLY A 20 9.46 -2.46 -0.52
N PHE A 21 8.80 -2.46 -1.69
CA PHE A 21 9.46 -2.23 -2.97
C PHE A 21 10.08 -0.82 -3.06
N TRP A 22 9.32 0.20 -2.64
CA TRP A 22 9.83 1.57 -2.60
C TRP A 22 11.01 1.70 -1.62
N GLY A 23 10.90 1.14 -0.41
CA GLY A 23 11.96 1.14 0.59
C GLY A 23 13.23 0.46 0.10
N TRP A 24 13.10 -0.71 -0.54
CA TRP A 24 14.23 -1.39 -1.18
C TRP A 24 14.88 -0.53 -2.27
N ALA A 25 14.07 0.09 -3.13
CA ALA A 25 14.58 0.94 -4.20
C ALA A 25 15.25 2.22 -3.69
N VAL A 26 14.82 2.76 -2.55
CA VAL A 26 15.47 3.92 -1.90
C VAL A 26 16.80 3.51 -1.26
N VAL A 27 16.84 2.38 -0.55
CA VAL A 27 18.06 1.88 0.11
C VAL A 27 19.11 1.46 -0.91
N PHE A 28 18.69 0.85 -2.03
CA PHE A 28 19.57 0.39 -3.11
C PHE A 28 19.39 1.24 -4.37
N ALA A 29 19.41 2.57 -4.22
CA ALA A 29 19.13 3.52 -5.30
C ALA A 29 20.02 3.33 -6.54
N GLU A 30 21.31 3.04 -6.36
CA GLU A 30 22.23 2.74 -7.47
C GLU A 30 21.78 1.51 -8.28
N ARG A 31 21.44 0.40 -7.61
CA ARG A 31 20.92 -0.80 -8.30
C ARG A 31 19.55 -0.56 -8.93
N ALA A 32 18.68 0.20 -8.28
CA ALA A 32 17.38 0.54 -8.83
C ALA A 32 17.52 1.38 -10.12
N LYS A 33 18.56 2.23 -10.18
CA LYS A 33 18.90 3.04 -11.35
C LYS A 33 19.51 2.20 -12.48
N GLU A 34 20.44 1.29 -12.16
CA GLU A 34 21.00 0.33 -13.13
C GLU A 34 19.92 -0.55 -13.77
N LEU A 35 18.94 -0.98 -12.97
CA LEU A 35 17.79 -1.78 -13.43
C LEU A 35 16.70 -0.97 -14.12
N GLY A 36 16.83 0.37 -14.20
CA GLY A 36 15.83 1.25 -14.82
C GLY A 36 14.49 1.34 -14.08
N VAL A 37 14.40 0.85 -12.84
CA VAL A 37 13.15 0.79 -12.06
C VAL A 37 12.91 2.00 -11.17
N SER A 38 13.79 3.02 -11.18
CA SER A 38 13.67 4.20 -10.32
C SER A 38 12.33 4.96 -10.47
N ALA A 39 11.82 5.11 -11.70
CA ALA A 39 10.52 5.75 -11.93
C ALA A 39 9.37 4.92 -11.35
N MET A 40 9.46 3.60 -11.52
CA MET A 40 8.47 2.64 -11.04
C MET A 40 8.47 2.54 -9.51
N ALA A 41 9.64 2.68 -8.89
CA ALA A 41 9.79 2.78 -7.45
C ALA A 41 9.11 4.05 -6.90
N ASN A 42 9.35 5.22 -7.50
CA ASN A 42 8.67 6.45 -7.08
C ASN A 42 7.14 6.36 -7.23
N PHE A 43 6.66 5.75 -8.32
CA PHE A 43 5.25 5.48 -8.49
C PHE A 43 4.71 4.53 -7.40
N SER A 44 5.46 3.47 -7.08
CA SER A 44 5.13 2.53 -6.00
C SER A 44 5.04 3.22 -4.63
N GLY A 45 5.99 4.12 -4.31
CA GLY A 45 5.93 4.92 -3.08
C GLY A 45 4.72 5.84 -3.02
N SER A 46 4.37 6.46 -4.15
CA SER A 46 3.14 7.28 -4.26
C SER A 46 1.88 6.43 -4.03
N LEU A 47 1.87 5.21 -4.57
CA LEU A 47 0.79 4.23 -4.37
C LEU A 47 0.70 3.78 -2.90
N ALA A 48 1.83 3.58 -2.24
CA ALA A 48 1.88 3.22 -0.83
C ALA A 48 1.25 4.33 0.04
N ILE A 49 1.53 5.60 -0.25
CA ILE A 49 0.90 6.74 0.44
C ILE A 49 -0.62 6.73 0.19
N ALA A 50 -1.06 6.55 -1.06
CA ALA A 50 -2.48 6.49 -1.39
C ALA A 50 -3.20 5.32 -0.67
N LEU A 51 -2.56 4.14 -0.61
CA LEU A 51 -3.07 2.98 0.11
C LEU A 51 -3.14 3.21 1.62
N LEU A 52 -2.18 3.92 2.20
CA LEU A 52 -2.19 4.27 3.62
C LEU A 52 -3.32 5.24 3.94
N VAL A 53 -3.49 6.31 3.15
CA VAL A 53 -4.58 7.27 3.30
C VAL A 53 -5.93 6.58 3.13
N TYR A 54 -6.08 5.76 2.09
CA TYR A 54 -7.31 5.00 1.85
C TYR A 54 -7.58 3.98 2.96
N GLY A 55 -6.57 3.26 3.43
CA GLY A 55 -6.69 2.29 4.51
C GLY A 55 -7.16 2.95 5.81
N ILE A 56 -6.56 4.08 6.19
CA ILE A 56 -6.98 4.86 7.36
C ILE A 56 -8.43 5.34 7.18
N TRP A 57 -8.79 5.89 6.02
CA TRP A 57 -10.15 6.33 5.75
C TRP A 57 -11.16 5.16 5.82
N PHE A 58 -10.80 4.01 5.26
CA PHE A 58 -11.62 2.80 5.28
C PHE A 58 -11.86 2.31 6.72
N VAL A 59 -10.80 2.28 7.54
CA VAL A 59 -10.90 1.87 8.95
C VAL A 59 -11.65 2.90 9.79
N VAL A 60 -11.42 4.19 9.62
CA VAL A 60 -12.01 5.24 10.47
C VAL A 60 -13.47 5.53 10.11
N ARG A 61 -13.79 5.62 8.81
CA ARG A 61 -15.12 6.01 8.33
C ARG A 61 -15.95 4.84 7.82
N LYS A 62 -15.40 4.00 6.95
CA LYS A 62 -16.19 2.97 6.23
C LYS A 62 -16.47 1.73 7.07
N SER A 63 -15.56 1.37 7.98
CA SER A 63 -15.73 0.22 8.86
C SER A 63 -16.92 0.36 9.83
N LYS A 64 -17.25 1.59 10.22
CA LYS A 64 -18.36 1.93 11.13
C LYS A 64 -19.73 1.85 10.48
N THR A 65 -19.84 2.08 9.17
CA THR A 65 -21.13 2.08 8.45
C THR A 65 -21.57 0.68 8.04
N ILE A 66 -20.64 -0.26 7.91
CA ILE A 66 -20.97 -1.63 7.55
C ILE A 66 -21.39 -2.37 8.84
N HIS A 67 -22.65 -2.24 9.25
CA HIS A 67 -23.24 -3.18 10.20
C HIS A 67 -23.40 -4.53 9.48
N VAL A 68 -22.54 -5.50 9.79
CA VAL A 68 -22.85 -6.89 9.50
C VAL A 68 -23.70 -7.34 10.68
N VAL A 69 -25.02 -7.37 10.47
CA VAL A 69 -25.95 -8.17 11.27
C VAL A 69 -25.66 -9.64 11.00
#